data_AF-A0A7V4MF67-F1
#
_entry.id   AF-A0A7V4MF67-F1
#
_cell.length_a   1.000
_cell.length_b   1.000
_cell.length_c   1.000
_cell.angle_alpha   90.00
_cell.angle_beta   90.00
_cell.angle_gamma   90.00
#
_symmetry.space_group_name_H-M   'P 1'
#
loop_
_entity.id
_entity.type
_entity.pdbx_description
1 polymer ?
#
loop_
_entity_poly.entity_id
_entity_poly.type
_entity_poly.pdbx_seq_one_letter_code
_entity_poly.pdbx_strand_id
1 'polypeptide(L)'
;MTNKLLLDAGLRVSGVFAGNYSGIIPEPRLRLAYDPDGIISPHINYVRLSQFDHSVEGTNAGLRSMLWLPVSKEFGPEVSEVISAGFQGQIKKQFLWSLDAYYKRIKGMLDYKSGASFVYDTTFVELLDVIE
;
A
#
# COMPACT_ATOMS: atom_id res chain seq x y z
N MET A 1 -3.99 23.87 -30.78
CA MET A 1 -3.73 22.42 -30.72
C MET A 1 -3.72 22.03 -29.25
N THR A 2 -4.74 21.30 -28.80
CA THR A 2 -4.86 20.94 -27.37
C THR A 2 -3.97 19.74 -27.09
N ASN A 3 -3.10 19.83 -26.08
CA ASN A 3 -2.20 18.74 -25.72
C ASN A 3 -3.03 17.61 -25.10
N LYS A 4 -3.06 16.44 -25.76
CA LYS A 4 -3.88 15.28 -25.36
C LYS A 4 -3.16 14.34 -24.39
N LEU A 5 -1.87 14.58 -24.16
CA LEU A 5 -1.07 13.86 -23.18
C LEU A 5 -1.12 14.59 -21.83
N LEU A 6 -1.50 13.87 -20.79
CA LEU A 6 -1.62 14.36 -19.42
C LEU A 6 -0.60 13.62 -18.55
N LEU A 7 0.25 14.39 -17.87
CA LEU A 7 1.23 13.89 -16.92
C LEU A 7 1.00 14.58 -15.58
N ASP A 8 0.67 13.79 -14.56
CA ASP A 8 0.55 14.25 -13.18
C ASP A 8 1.67 13.60 -12.36
N ALA A 9 2.41 14.42 -11.61
CA ALA A 9 3.44 13.96 -10.71
C ALA A 9 3.28 14.63 -9.35
N GLY A 10 3.44 13.86 -8.27
CA GLY A 10 3.35 14.33 -6.91
C GLY A 10 4.32 13.58 -6.00
N LEU A 11 4.69 14.22 -4.90
CA LEU A 11 5.52 13.63 -3.86
C LEU A 11 4.91 13.97 -2.51
N ARG A 12 4.63 12.95 -1.70
CA ARG A 12 4.37 13.11 -0.27
C ARG A 12 5.61 12.64 0.49
N VAL A 13 5.93 13.31 1.60
CA VAL A 13 6.95 12.85 2.54
C VAL A 13 6.24 12.58 3.86
N SER A 14 6.28 11.33 4.31
CA SER A 14 5.64 10.88 5.54
C SER A 14 6.71 10.62 6.59
N GLY A 15 6.53 11.11 7.81
CA GLY A 15 7.49 10.90 8.89
C GLY A 15 6.79 10.56 10.20
N VAL A 16 7.46 9.79 11.05
CA VAL A 16 6.94 9.36 12.35
C VAL A 16 8.00 9.45 13.43
N PHE A 17 7.55 9.75 14.65
CA PHE A 17 8.31 9.62 15.88
C PHE A 17 7.49 8.75 16.84
N ALA A 18 7.88 7.49 17.01
CA ALA A 18 7.15 6.53 17.83
C ALA A 18 8.13 5.66 18.64
N GLY A 19 8.11 5.82 19.97
CA GLY A 19 8.96 5.05 20.87
C GLY A 19 10.45 5.17 20.54
N ASN A 20 11.05 4.06 20.13
CA ASN A 20 12.46 3.98 19.72
C ASN A 20 12.67 4.20 18.19
N TYR A 21 11.61 4.36 17.40
CA TYR A 21 11.69 4.54 15.95
C TYR A 21 11.45 6.00 15.54
N SER A 22 12.31 6.49 14.66
CA SER A 22 12.14 7.75 13.94
C SER A 22 12.53 7.53 12.49
N GLY A 23 11.63 7.84 11.56
CA GLY A 23 11.85 7.58 10.14
C GLY A 23 11.10 8.55 9.26
N ILE A 24 11.60 8.70 8.03
CA ILE A 24 10.99 9.50 6.97
C ILE A 24 10.94 8.65 5.71
N ILE A 25 9.78 8.63 5.05
CA ILE A 25 9.54 7.85 3.84
C ILE A 25 8.99 8.75 2.73
N PRO A 26 9.65 8.77 1.55
CA PRO A 26 9.11 9.42 0.37
C PRO A 26 8.05 8.54 -0.31
N GLU A 27 6.99 9.18 -0.74
CA GLU A 27 5.82 8.59 -1.38
C GLU A 27 5.52 9.30 -2.70
N PRO A 28 6.29 9.00 -3.75
CA PRO A 28 6.00 9.49 -5.09
C PRO A 28 4.69 8.93 -5.63
N ARG A 29 4.00 9.74 -6.43
CA ARG A 29 2.82 9.38 -7.21
C ARG A 29 2.98 9.91 -8.61
N LEU A 30 2.76 9.05 -9.60
CA LEU A 30 2.87 9.39 -11.02
C LEU A 30 1.64 8.88 -11.74
N ARG A 31 1.10 9.69 -12.63
CA ARG A 31 0.03 9.32 -13.55
C ARG A 31 0.37 9.83 -14.94
N LEU A 32 0.25 8.96 -15.92
CA LEU A 32 0.32 9.30 -17.33
C LEU A 32 -0.98 8.85 -17.99
N ALA A 33 -1.66 9.77 -18.67
CA ALA A 33 -2.89 9.49 -19.37
C ALA A 33 -2.87 10.13 -20.76
N TYR A 34 -3.60 9.51 -21.68
CA TYR A 34 -3.84 10.06 -23.01
C TYR A 34 -5.33 10.21 -23.22
N ASP A 35 -5.78 11.43 -23.48
CA ASP A 35 -7.19 11.74 -23.68
C ASP A 35 -7.46 12.26 -25.10
N PRO A 36 -7.82 11.37 -26.04
CA PRO A 36 -8.06 11.77 -27.42
C PRO A 36 -9.42 12.43 -27.67
N ASP A 37 -10.26 12.70 -26.66
CA ASP A 37 -11.69 13.02 -26.78
C ASP A 37 -12.48 11.90 -27.46
N GLY A 38 -12.17 10.64 -27.12
CA GLY A 38 -12.61 9.45 -27.84
C GLY A 38 -13.41 8.45 -27.02
N ILE A 39 -13.62 7.29 -27.64
CA ILE A 39 -14.24 6.12 -26.98
C ILE A 39 -13.29 5.42 -26.02
N ILE A 40 -11.97 5.66 -26.12
CA ILE A 40 -10.91 5.02 -25.32
C ILE A 40 -9.85 6.09 -24.98
N SER A 41 -9.53 6.19 -23.69
CA SER A 41 -8.51 7.04 -23.10
C SER A 41 -7.68 6.16 -22.14
N PRO A 42 -6.48 5.70 -22.57
CA PRO A 42 -5.63 4.85 -21.74
C PRO A 42 -4.92 5.64 -20.64
N HIS A 43 -4.62 4.96 -19.54
CA HIS A 43 -3.82 5.54 -18.46
C HIS A 43 -2.96 4.49 -17.75
N ILE A 44 -1.88 4.98 -17.14
CA ILE A 44 -1.00 4.22 -16.26
C ILE A 44 -0.70 5.07 -15.03
N ASN A 45 -0.74 4.45 -13.86
CA ASN A 45 -0.47 5.09 -12.58
C ASN A 45 0.52 4.27 -11.75
N TYR A 46 1.35 4.96 -10.99
CA TYR A 46 2.21 4.40 -9.96
C TYR A 46 2.02 5.20 -8.67
N VAL A 47 1.83 4.49 -7.56
CA VAL A 47 1.64 5.08 -6.24
C VAL A 47 2.45 4.31 -5.21
N ARG A 48 3.22 5.04 -4.41
CA ARG A 48 3.84 4.52 -3.19
C ARG A 48 3.16 5.10 -1.96
N LEU A 49 2.90 4.25 -0.97
CA LEU A 49 2.28 4.59 0.31
C LEU A 49 3.06 3.94 1.45
N SER A 50 3.10 4.61 2.60
CA SER A 50 3.65 4.06 3.83
C SER A 50 2.65 4.15 4.97
N GLN A 51 2.71 3.16 5.86
CA GLN A 51 1.91 3.03 7.06
C GLN A 51 2.81 2.76 8.26
N PHE A 52 2.56 3.45 9.38
CA PHE A 52 3.38 3.40 10.59
C PHE A 52 2.68 2.70 11.78
N ASP A 53 1.58 2.04 11.51
CA ASP A 53 0.80 1.23 12.42
C ASP A 53 0.52 -0.11 11.75
N HIS A 54 0.77 -1.19 12.47
CA HIS A 54 0.54 -2.56 12.02
C HIS A 54 -0.69 -3.11 12.73
N SER A 55 -1.52 -3.84 12.00
CA SER A 55 -2.60 -4.65 12.58
C SER A 55 -2.26 -6.12 12.38
N VAL A 56 -1.96 -6.82 13.47
CA VAL A 56 -1.62 -8.24 13.44
C VAL A 56 -2.80 -9.05 13.97
N GLU A 57 -3.33 -9.95 13.16
CA GLU A 57 -4.47 -10.80 13.50
C GLU A 57 -4.04 -12.26 13.68
N GLY A 58 -4.23 -12.81 14.88
CA GLY A 58 -3.90 -14.19 15.18
C GLY A 58 -5.12 -15.11 15.07
N THR A 59 -4.95 -16.28 14.46
CA THR A 59 -5.99 -17.34 14.44
C THR A 59 -5.71 -18.47 15.45
N ASN A 60 -4.61 -18.39 16.21
CA ASN A 60 -4.19 -19.45 17.14
C ASN A 60 -5.15 -19.59 18.34
N ALA A 61 -5.31 -20.81 18.83
CA ALA A 61 -6.34 -21.25 19.79
C ALA A 61 -6.33 -20.55 21.18
N GLY A 62 -5.39 -19.64 21.44
CA GLY A 62 -5.23 -18.93 22.71
C GLY A 62 -5.80 -17.51 22.76
N LEU A 63 -5.72 -16.74 21.66
CA LEU A 63 -6.28 -15.37 21.59
C LEU A 63 -6.76 -15.06 20.16
N ARG A 64 -8.07 -14.86 19.98
CA ARG A 64 -8.64 -14.18 18.79
C ARG A 64 -8.54 -12.66 18.98
N SER A 65 -7.34 -12.12 19.09
CA SER A 65 -7.15 -10.68 19.26
C SER A 65 -6.44 -10.07 18.06
N MET A 66 -7.05 -9.03 17.52
CA MET A 66 -6.39 -8.09 16.63
C MET A 66 -5.56 -7.15 17.50
N LEU A 67 -4.26 -7.05 17.22
CA LEU A 67 -3.38 -6.13 17.94
C LEU A 67 -2.89 -5.03 17.00
N TRP A 68 -3.05 -3.80 17.45
CA TRP A 68 -2.49 -2.62 16.78
C TRP A 68 -1.14 -2.27 17.40
N LEU A 69 -0.10 -2.31 16.59
CA LEU A 69 1.28 -2.06 17.00
C LEU A 69 1.81 -0.83 16.26
N PRO A 70 2.30 0.20 16.97
CA PRO A 70 3.05 1.26 16.31
C PRO A 70 4.38 0.70 15.79
N VAL A 71 4.96 1.35 14.79
CA VAL A 71 6.32 1.02 14.32
C VAL A 71 7.36 1.07 15.44
N SER A 72 8.33 0.16 15.34
CA SER A 72 9.50 0.12 16.19
C SER A 72 10.78 -0.11 15.37
N LYS A 73 11.95 -0.08 16.03
CA LYS A 73 13.24 -0.37 15.37
C LYS A 73 13.34 -1.80 14.81
N GLU A 74 12.56 -2.72 15.37
CA GLU A 74 12.67 -4.15 15.08
C GLU A 74 11.96 -4.54 13.77
N PHE A 75 10.84 -3.89 13.42
CA PHE A 75 10.05 -4.23 12.23
C PHE A 75 9.83 -3.08 11.25
N GLY A 76 10.00 -1.82 11.66
CA GLY A 76 9.81 -0.67 10.76
C GLY A 76 8.38 -0.57 10.17
N PRO A 77 8.15 0.35 9.22
CA PRO A 77 6.83 0.60 8.62
C PRO A 77 6.48 -0.33 7.46
N GLU A 78 5.18 -0.50 7.23
CA GLU A 78 4.66 -1.14 6.02
C GLU A 78 4.73 -0.17 4.83
N VAL A 79 5.23 -0.63 3.69
CA VAL A 79 5.31 0.16 2.46
C VAL A 79 4.63 -0.59 1.33
N SER A 80 3.66 0.07 0.70
CA SER A 80 2.96 -0.45 -0.46
C SER A 80 3.31 0.31 -1.73
N GLU A 81 3.54 -0.43 -2.80
CA GLU A 81 3.71 0.06 -4.15
C GLU A 81 2.62 -0.54 -5.04
N VAL A 82 1.87 0.33 -5.70
CA VAL A 82 0.81 -0.07 -6.62
C VAL A 82 1.12 0.49 -7.99
N ILE A 83 1.18 -0.39 -8.99
CA ILE A 83 1.15 -0.01 -10.40
C ILE A 83 -0.20 -0.43 -10.98
N SER A 84 -0.85 0.48 -11.71
CA SER A 84 -2.14 0.22 -12.35
C SER A 84 -2.11 0.72 -13.78
N ALA A 85 -2.78 0.01 -14.67
CA ALA A 85 -3.02 0.47 -16.03
C ALA A 85 -4.46 0.14 -16.42
N GLY A 86 -5.06 1.02 -17.21
CA GLY A 86 -6.46 0.91 -17.55
C GLY A 86 -6.85 1.73 -18.76
N PHE A 87 -8.11 1.59 -19.12
CA PHE A 87 -8.77 2.32 -20.18
C PHE A 87 -10.09 2.86 -19.64
N GLN A 88 -10.39 4.10 -19.96
CA GLN A 88 -11.69 4.70 -19.70
C GLN A 88 -12.22 5.35 -20.97
N GLY A 89 -13.53 5.55 -21.09
CA GLY A 89 -14.04 6.26 -22.24
C GLY A 89 -15.55 6.44 -22.24
N GLN A 90 -16.04 7.10 -23.29
CA GLN A 90 -17.45 7.42 -23.45
C GLN A 90 -17.98 7.02 -24.83
N ILE A 91 -19.15 6.38 -24.86
CA ILE A 91 -19.87 6.05 -26.09
C ILE A 91 -21.04 7.02 -26.23
N LYS A 92 -21.07 7.77 -27.34
CA LYS A 92 -22.13 8.74 -27.68
C LYS A 92 -22.46 9.76 -26.56
N LYS A 93 -21.51 10.03 -25.65
CA LYS A 93 -21.70 10.86 -24.44
C LYS A 93 -22.84 10.39 -23.51
N GLN A 94 -23.33 9.17 -23.69
CA GLN A 94 -24.44 8.61 -22.92
C GLN A 94 -24.01 7.45 -22.02
N PHE A 95 -22.92 6.76 -22.41
CA PHE A 95 -22.41 5.62 -21.67
C PHE A 95 -20.94 5.83 -21.35
N LEU A 96 -20.61 5.77 -20.06
CA LEU A 96 -19.24 5.83 -19.54
C LEU A 96 -18.80 4.42 -19.17
N TRP A 97 -17.56 4.08 -19.49
CA TRP A 97 -16.98 2.80 -19.11
C TRP A 97 -15.53 2.98 -18.67
N SER A 98 -15.08 2.06 -17.82
CA SER A 98 -13.68 1.93 -17.44
C SER A 98 -13.33 0.46 -17.22
N LEU A 99 -12.07 0.13 -17.46
CA LEU A 99 -11.48 -1.17 -17.19
C LEU A 99 -10.06 -0.95 -16.69
N ASP A 100 -9.80 -1.47 -15.50
CA ASP A 100 -8.54 -1.26 -14.78
C ASP A 100 -7.97 -2.57 -14.28
N ALA A 101 -6.65 -2.70 -14.42
CA ALA A 101 -5.88 -3.76 -13.79
C ALA A 101 -4.80 -3.15 -12.92
N TYR A 102 -4.51 -3.79 -11.78
CA TYR A 102 -3.46 -3.34 -10.88
C TYR A 102 -2.62 -4.50 -10.35
N TYR A 103 -1.39 -4.17 -10.02
CA TYR A 103 -0.47 -5.04 -9.29
C TYR A 103 0.00 -4.28 -8.04
N LYS A 104 -0.18 -4.89 -6.87
CA LYS A 104 0.17 -4.33 -5.57
C LYS A 104 1.25 -5.19 -4.93
N ARG A 105 2.36 -4.56 -4.56
CA ARG A 105 3.38 -5.14 -3.68
C ARG A 105 3.34 -4.43 -2.34
N ILE A 106 3.43 -5.19 -1.26
CA ILE A 106 3.53 -4.71 0.11
C ILE A 106 4.80 -5.29 0.70
N LYS A 107 5.53 -4.51 1.49
CA LYS A 107 6.72 -4.93 2.23
C LYS A 107 6.59 -4.50 3.67
N GLY A 108 7.14 -5.29 4.59
CA GLY A 108 7.13 -4.95 6.01
C GLY A 108 5.79 -5.25 6.69
N MET A 109 4.97 -6.11 6.10
CA MET A 109 3.72 -6.56 6.72
C MET A 109 4.07 -7.50 7.88
N LEU A 110 3.41 -7.32 9.02
CA LEU A 110 3.62 -8.17 10.20
C LEU A 110 2.59 -9.27 10.30
N ASP A 111 3.05 -10.47 10.62
CA ASP A 111 2.19 -11.61 10.94
C ASP A 111 2.74 -12.40 12.13
N TYR A 112 1.91 -13.23 12.74
CA TYR A 112 2.35 -14.17 13.76
C TYR A 112 3.17 -15.30 13.12
N LYS A 113 4.27 -15.70 13.77
CA LYS A 113 5.04 -16.88 13.34
C LYS A 113 4.17 -18.14 13.34
N SER A 114 4.45 -19.01 12.38
CA SER A 114 3.80 -20.33 12.32
C SER A 114 4.13 -21.13 13.60
N GLY A 115 3.09 -21.51 14.35
CA GLY A 115 3.23 -22.22 15.63
C GLY A 115 3.47 -21.35 16.86
N ALA A 116 3.45 -20.01 16.71
CA ALA A 116 3.60 -19.06 17.81
C ALA A 116 2.56 -19.32 18.93
N SER A 117 3.04 -19.47 20.16
CA SER A 117 2.21 -19.73 21.33
C SER A 117 2.64 -18.81 22.47
N PHE A 118 1.74 -17.90 22.84
CA PHE A 118 1.89 -17.02 24.01
C PHE A 118 2.15 -17.74 25.34
N VAL A 119 2.02 -19.07 25.39
CA VAL A 119 2.33 -19.90 26.56
C VAL A 119 3.83 -20.25 26.65
N TYR A 120 4.53 -20.34 25.51
CA TYR A 120 5.92 -20.80 25.44
C TYR A 120 6.90 -19.71 24.99
N ASP A 121 6.43 -18.74 24.21
CA ASP A 121 7.28 -17.64 23.73
C ASP A 121 7.47 -16.58 24.83
N THR A 122 8.71 -16.15 25.04
CA THR A 122 9.10 -15.40 26.24
C THR A 122 8.95 -13.88 26.05
N THR A 123 9.00 -13.40 24.80
CA THR A 123 8.76 -11.98 24.46
C THR A 123 7.88 -11.80 23.23
N PHE A 124 7.13 -10.71 23.19
CA PHE A 124 6.16 -10.45 22.13
C PHE A 124 6.80 -10.27 20.74
N VAL A 125 8.02 -9.75 20.66
CA VAL A 125 8.78 -9.62 19.40
C VAL A 125 9.11 -10.99 18.81
N GLU A 126 9.32 -12.01 19.64
CA GLU A 126 9.62 -13.36 19.16
C GLU A 126 8.43 -14.04 18.47
N LEU A 127 7.21 -13.57 18.74
CA LEU A 127 5.97 -14.05 18.13
C LEU A 127 5.72 -13.53 16.72
N LEU A 128 6.40 -12.45 16.33
CA LEU A 128 6.14 -11.74 15.07
C LEU A 128 7.17 -12.08 14.01
N ASP A 129 6.70 -12.18 12.77
CA ASP A 129 7.53 -12.29 11.57
C ASP A 129 7.22 -11.16 10.61
N VAL A 130 8.25 -10.71 9.89
CA VAL A 130 8.11 -9.72 8.83
C VAL A 130 7.96 -10.46 7.50
N ILE A 131 6.82 -10.29 6.84
CA ILE A 131 6.57 -10.87 5.52
C ILE A 131 7.22 -9.98 4.45
N GLU A 132 8.06 -10.58 3.61
CA GLU A 132 8.76 -9.94 2.47
C GLU A 132 7.97 -9.90 1.15
#